data_AF-A0A068U800-F1
#
_entry.id   AF-A0A068U800-F1
#
_cell.length_a   1.000
_cell.length_b   1.000
_cell.length_c   1.000
_cell.angle_alpha   90.00
_cell.angle_beta   90.00
_cell.angle_gamma   90.00
#
_symmetry.space_group_name_H-M   'P 1'
#
loop_
_entity.id
_entity.type
_entity.pdbx_description
1 polymer ?
#
loop_
_entity_poly.entity_id
_entity_poly.type
_entity_poly.pdbx_seq_one_letter_code
_entity_poly.pdbx_strand_id
1 'polypeptide(L)'
;MIKDPQPDASTSGNLRKSVSQSTSSLTSNGSVESISATRFSHGSRRKSKRWRGWCQRRGIAGLALLVLVFFISNSWMLYRIRDPGRAAGIKVKYLKMNSSTVSIKEELVKLGKGKKPQKTIYARLLAKASHALAEGQNKPEPKDLWVDHDNASSWKPCADQRDWEPSEGNNGYIMVTANGGINQQRVAICNAVAVARLLNATLVLPGLMYSSVWRDASHFGNIYQEDHFINYLRPDVRIVKELPKQLKSLDLDAIGSVVSDADIVKEAKPGFYKKYILPILHLNRVVHFVGFGNRLASDPIPFKVQM
;
A
#
# COMPACT_ATOMS: atom_id res chain seq x y z
N MET A 1 -62.02 -9.58 -30.06
CA MET A 1 -62.12 -9.45 -31.53
C MET A 1 -60.76 -8.96 -32.00
N ILE A 2 -59.93 -9.60 -32.83
CA ILE A 2 -59.93 -10.78 -33.70
C ILE A 2 -58.41 -11.12 -33.78
N LYS A 3 -57.94 -12.27 -33.27
CA LYS A 3 -57.74 -13.59 -33.94
C LYS A 3 -56.38 -13.69 -34.67
N ASP A 4 -55.58 -14.68 -34.25
CA ASP A 4 -54.28 -15.11 -34.77
C ASP A 4 -54.31 -15.51 -36.26
N PRO A 5 -53.16 -15.86 -36.89
CA PRO A 5 -52.70 -17.26 -36.76
C PRO A 5 -51.16 -17.49 -36.73
N GLN A 6 -50.78 -18.53 -35.99
CA GLN A 6 -49.61 -19.39 -36.19
C GLN A 6 -49.66 -20.12 -37.55
N PRO A 7 -48.54 -20.73 -37.97
CA PRO A 7 -48.62 -22.13 -38.40
C PRO A 7 -47.59 -23.04 -37.72
N ASP A 8 -48.08 -24.25 -37.48
CA ASP A 8 -47.47 -25.41 -36.84
C ASP A 8 -46.44 -26.19 -37.69
N ALA A 9 -45.73 -27.10 -36.99
CA ALA A 9 -45.37 -28.47 -37.40
C ALA A 9 -44.31 -28.64 -38.52
N SER A 10 -43.39 -29.62 -38.51
CA SER A 10 -43.13 -30.80 -37.69
C SER A 10 -41.86 -31.52 -38.22
N THR A 11 -41.37 -32.49 -37.44
CA THR A 11 -40.77 -33.76 -37.92
C THR A 11 -39.24 -33.94 -37.82
N SER A 12 -38.87 -34.59 -36.70
CA SER A 12 -38.20 -35.91 -36.60
C SER A 12 -36.74 -36.10 -37.05
N GLY A 13 -35.97 -36.73 -36.16
CA GLY A 13 -34.65 -37.26 -36.45
C GLY A 13 -33.89 -37.79 -35.23
N ASN A 14 -34.45 -38.78 -34.53
CA ASN A 14 -33.72 -39.60 -33.56
C ASN A 14 -32.63 -40.43 -34.26
N LEU A 15 -31.42 -40.50 -33.70
CA LEU A 15 -30.58 -41.69 -33.84
C LEU A 15 -29.77 -41.97 -32.56
N ARG A 16 -30.17 -43.04 -31.87
CA ARG A 16 -29.39 -43.75 -30.85
C ARG A 16 -28.14 -44.36 -31.49
N LYS A 17 -27.03 -44.40 -30.74
CA LYS A 17 -26.15 -45.57 -30.69
C LYS A 17 -25.65 -45.79 -29.25
N SER A 18 -26.02 -46.94 -28.72
CA SER A 18 -25.55 -47.59 -27.50
C SER A 18 -24.76 -48.83 -27.89
N VAL A 19 -23.58 -49.08 -27.30
CA VAL A 19 -22.89 -50.39 -27.19
C VAL A 19 -21.90 -50.23 -26.00
N SER A 20 -22.26 -50.62 -24.77
CA SER A 20 -21.94 -51.90 -24.05
C SER A 20 -20.43 -52.13 -23.81
N GLN A 21 -19.95 -52.00 -22.56
CA GLN A 21 -19.82 -53.00 -21.48
C GLN A 21 -18.42 -53.65 -21.45
N SER A 22 -17.76 -53.59 -20.29
CA SER A 22 -17.14 -54.76 -19.66
C SER A 22 -16.65 -54.44 -18.25
N THR A 23 -17.23 -55.17 -17.30
CA THR A 23 -16.88 -55.37 -15.89
C THR A 23 -15.61 -56.20 -15.70
N SER A 24 -14.86 -55.96 -14.64
CA SER A 24 -14.22 -57.04 -13.86
C SER A 24 -13.91 -56.60 -12.42
N SER A 25 -14.56 -57.29 -11.49
CA SER A 25 -14.18 -57.43 -10.09
C SER A 25 -13.46 -58.77 -9.93
N LEU A 26 -12.40 -58.85 -9.12
CA LEU A 26 -11.94 -60.11 -8.55
C LEU A 26 -11.25 -59.90 -7.20
N THR A 27 -11.81 -60.58 -6.21
CA THR A 27 -11.34 -60.84 -4.85
C THR A 27 -10.47 -62.10 -4.79
N SER A 28 -9.51 -62.19 -3.87
CA SER A 28 -8.93 -63.43 -3.29
C SER A 28 -7.89 -63.04 -2.21
N ASN A 29 -8.13 -63.11 -0.89
CA ASN A 29 -8.14 -64.24 0.07
C ASN A 29 -6.79 -64.96 0.39
N GLY A 30 -6.55 -65.14 1.71
CA GLY A 30 -5.65 -66.12 2.38
C GLY A 30 -4.14 -65.87 2.24
N SER A 31 -3.21 -66.15 3.17
CA SER A 31 -3.11 -66.97 4.40
C SER A 31 -1.63 -66.85 4.86
N VAL A 32 -1.28 -66.38 6.07
CA VAL A 32 -0.95 -67.12 7.32
C VAL A 32 0.15 -68.20 7.20
N GLU A 33 1.27 -67.95 7.95
CA GLU A 33 2.27 -68.90 8.53
C GLU A 33 3.20 -69.70 7.59
N SER A 34 4.45 -70.07 7.90
CA SER A 34 5.40 -69.87 9.03
C SER A 34 6.76 -70.49 8.63
N ILE A 35 7.77 -70.38 9.53
CA ILE A 35 9.02 -71.20 9.60
C ILE A 35 10.16 -70.72 8.67
N SER A 36 11.33 -70.26 9.16
CA SER A 36 12.26 -70.97 10.05
C SER A 36 13.28 -70.02 10.69
N ALA A 37 13.67 -70.36 11.91
CA ALA A 37 14.69 -69.68 12.70
C ALA A 37 16.02 -70.47 12.72
N THR A 38 17.10 -69.74 13.03
CA THR A 38 18.43 -70.18 13.52
C THR A 38 19.39 -70.78 12.48
N ARG A 39 20.71 -70.52 12.47
CA ARG A 39 21.68 -70.04 13.49
C ARG A 39 22.99 -69.67 12.76
N PHE A 40 23.72 -68.63 13.17
CA PHE A 40 25.15 -68.70 13.54
C PHE A 40 25.65 -67.35 14.07
N SER A 41 26.54 -67.43 15.05
CA SER A 41 26.84 -66.41 16.05
C SER A 41 27.97 -65.43 15.72
N HIS A 42 27.88 -64.27 16.37
CA HIS A 42 28.95 -63.45 16.98
C HIS A 42 30.00 -62.73 16.12
N GLY A 43 30.01 -61.40 16.25
CA GLY A 43 31.22 -60.58 16.10
C GLY A 43 31.02 -59.07 16.02
N SER A 44 31.49 -58.33 17.03
CA SER A 44 31.79 -56.88 17.03
C SER A 44 30.68 -55.86 17.38
N ARG A 45 30.18 -55.94 18.61
CA ARG A 45 29.56 -54.81 19.31
C ARG A 45 30.65 -53.83 19.81
N ARG A 46 31.30 -53.04 18.95
CA ARG A 46 32.27 -52.02 19.43
C ARG A 46 32.67 -50.87 18.47
N LYS A 47 31.80 -50.34 17.59
CA LYS A 47 32.16 -49.13 16.80
C LYS A 47 31.08 -48.03 16.61
N SER A 48 29.91 -48.06 17.27
CA SER A 48 28.85 -47.05 17.01
C SER A 48 28.64 -45.97 18.10
N LYS A 49 29.51 -45.87 19.10
CA LYS A 49 29.43 -44.80 20.13
C LYS A 49 30.36 -43.61 19.88
N ARG A 50 31.43 -43.77 19.07
CA ARG A 50 32.43 -42.69 18.85
C ARG A 50 32.02 -41.67 17.79
N TRP A 51 31.11 -42.02 16.88
CA TRP A 51 30.66 -41.15 15.79
C TRP A 51 29.53 -40.18 16.20
N ARG A 52 28.59 -40.60 17.05
CA ARG A 52 27.51 -39.72 17.54
C ARG A 52 28.02 -38.56 18.39
N GLY A 53 28.99 -38.80 19.27
CA GLY A 53 29.60 -37.75 20.10
C GLY A 53 30.41 -36.71 19.31
N TRP A 54 30.92 -37.07 18.13
CA TRP A 54 31.73 -36.16 17.30
C TRP A 54 30.87 -35.18 16.49
N CYS A 55 29.72 -35.63 15.98
CA CYS A 55 28.74 -34.77 15.32
C CYS A 55 28.03 -33.82 16.32
N GLN A 56 27.71 -34.32 17.51
CA GLN A 56 27.06 -33.53 18.56
C GLN A 56 27.99 -32.46 19.16
N ARG A 57 29.29 -32.76 19.31
CA ARG A 57 30.30 -31.76 19.73
C ARG A 57 30.54 -30.65 18.70
N ARG A 58 30.49 -30.96 17.39
CA ARG A 58 30.58 -29.95 16.32
C ARG A 58 29.34 -29.05 16.28
N GLY A 59 28.14 -29.61 16.49
CA GLY A 59 26.90 -28.84 16.60
C GLY A 59 26.87 -27.91 17.82
N ILE A 60 27.30 -28.39 18.98
CA ILE A 60 27.41 -27.58 20.21
C ILE A 60 28.47 -26.49 20.06
N ALA A 61 29.62 -26.79 19.44
CA ALA A 61 30.65 -25.78 19.16
C ALA A 61 30.16 -24.70 18.18
N GLY A 62 29.39 -25.09 17.15
CA GLY A 62 28.77 -24.14 16.22
C GLY A 62 27.72 -23.25 16.89
N LEU A 63 26.89 -23.82 17.78
CA LEU A 63 25.90 -23.05 18.53
C LEU A 63 26.57 -22.08 19.52
N ALA A 64 27.63 -22.53 20.20
CA ALA A 64 28.43 -21.69 21.09
C ALA A 64 29.11 -20.53 20.33
N LEU A 65 29.62 -20.79 19.12
CA LEU A 65 30.20 -19.77 18.25
C LEU A 65 29.14 -18.72 17.84
N LEU A 66 27.94 -19.16 17.46
CA LEU A 66 26.84 -18.26 17.09
C LEU A 66 26.40 -17.38 18.26
N VAL A 67 26.27 -17.96 19.45
CA VAL A 67 25.94 -17.22 20.67
C VAL A 67 27.04 -16.22 21.01
N LEU A 68 28.31 -16.61 20.90
CA LEU A 68 29.46 -15.71 21.11
C LEU A 68 29.43 -14.53 20.12
N VAL A 69 29.18 -14.79 18.84
CA VAL A 69 29.08 -13.75 17.80
C VAL A 69 27.89 -12.82 18.08
N PHE A 70 26.76 -13.34 18.55
CA PHE A 70 25.61 -12.53 18.95
C PHE A 70 25.95 -11.58 20.10
N PHE A 71 26.62 -12.07 21.15
CA PHE A 71 27.05 -11.22 22.28
C PHE A 71 28.12 -10.21 21.91
N ILE A 72 29.06 -10.56 21.01
CA ILE A 72 30.07 -9.62 20.50
C ILE A 72 29.42 -8.55 19.62
N SER A 73 28.50 -8.93 18.73
CA SER A 73 27.77 -7.99 17.87
C SER A 73 26.89 -7.06 18.71
N ASN A 74 26.15 -7.62 19.67
CA ASN A 74 25.30 -6.84 20.55
C ASN A 74 26.11 -5.92 21.49
N SER A 75 27.24 -6.40 22.03
CA SER A 75 28.16 -5.56 22.82
C SER A 75 28.79 -4.45 21.99
N TRP A 76 29.16 -4.72 20.73
CA TRP A 76 29.65 -3.70 19.80
C TRP A 76 28.57 -2.66 19.49
N MET A 77 27.33 -3.09 19.29
CA MET A 77 26.17 -2.22 19.06
C MET A 77 25.91 -1.34 20.28
N LEU A 78 25.98 -1.91 21.50
CA LEU A 78 25.83 -1.17 22.74
C LEU A 78 27.01 -0.25 23.04
N TYR A 79 28.23 -0.63 22.68
CA TYR A 79 29.42 0.24 22.75
C TYR A 79 29.28 1.46 21.82
N ARG A 80 28.69 1.27 20.62
CA ARG A 80 28.35 2.35 19.68
C ARG A 80 27.27 3.30 20.21
N ILE A 81 26.38 2.83 21.08
CA ILE A 81 25.37 3.68 21.74
C ILE A 81 25.97 4.37 22.97
N ARG A 82 26.97 3.77 23.63
CA ARG A 82 27.60 4.28 24.86
C ARG A 82 28.77 5.25 24.63
N ASP A 83 29.31 5.31 23.41
CA ASP A 83 30.23 6.37 22.97
C ASP A 83 29.51 7.43 22.10
N PRO A 84 28.78 8.40 22.69
CA PRO A 84 28.41 9.62 21.97
C PRO A 84 29.58 10.63 21.92
N GLY A 85 30.83 10.22 22.20
CA GLY A 85 31.89 11.17 22.54
C GLY A 85 33.27 10.81 22.00
N ARG A 86 33.49 10.99 20.69
CA ARG A 86 34.79 11.38 20.08
C ARG A 86 34.64 11.71 18.58
N ALA A 87 33.72 12.61 18.28
CA ALA A 87 33.94 13.59 17.20
C ALA A 87 34.24 14.92 17.89
N ALA A 88 35.22 15.65 17.38
CA ALA A 88 35.87 16.81 17.99
C ALA A 88 34.96 17.70 18.88
N GLY A 89 35.44 17.99 20.09
CA GLY A 89 34.68 18.68 21.13
C GLY A 89 34.11 20.03 20.71
N ILE A 90 32.79 20.15 20.81
CA ILE A 90 32.10 21.44 20.89
C ILE A 90 32.24 21.90 22.35
N LYS A 91 33.18 22.81 22.61
CA LYS A 91 33.13 23.63 23.83
C LYS A 91 31.87 24.50 23.76
N VAL A 92 30.81 24.11 24.45
CA VAL A 92 29.66 24.98 24.69
C VAL A 92 30.09 26.03 25.71
N LYS A 93 30.62 27.15 25.22
CA LYS A 93 30.63 28.40 25.99
C LYS A 93 29.23 28.99 25.85
N TYR A 94 28.52 29.14 26.96
CA TYR A 94 27.36 30.04 27.03
C TYR A 94 27.85 31.46 26.77
N LEU A 95 27.74 31.91 25.51
CA LEU A 95 27.95 33.31 25.19
C LEU A 95 26.63 34.04 25.41
N LYS A 96 26.65 34.82 26.49
CA LYS A 96 25.78 35.96 26.77
C LYS A 96 25.46 36.69 25.46
N MET A 97 24.18 36.69 25.09
CA MET A 97 23.67 37.40 23.91
C MET A 97 24.02 38.88 24.04
N ASN A 98 24.83 39.38 23.11
CA ASN A 98 24.88 40.78 22.72
C ASN A 98 25.27 40.85 21.24
N SER A 99 24.36 41.43 20.44
CA SER A 99 24.49 42.04 19.12
C SER A 99 25.71 41.68 18.25
N SER A 100 25.44 41.04 17.10
CA SER A 100 25.90 41.40 15.73
C SER A 100 26.22 40.19 14.82
N THR A 101 25.56 40.18 13.65
CA THR A 101 25.93 39.53 12.37
C THR A 101 26.50 38.10 12.39
N VAL A 102 25.63 37.11 12.19
CA VAL A 102 26.05 35.73 11.87
C VAL A 102 26.28 35.60 10.36
N SER A 103 27.53 35.37 9.96
CA SER A 103 27.94 35.07 8.58
C SER A 103 27.46 33.67 8.16
N ILE A 104 26.27 33.60 7.54
CA ILE A 104 25.67 32.37 7.00
C ILE A 104 26.45 31.84 5.77
N LYS A 105 27.33 32.65 5.18
CA LYS A 105 28.02 32.35 3.91
C LYS A 105 29.04 31.20 4.03
N GLU A 106 29.63 30.99 5.20
CA GLU A 106 30.69 29.99 5.41
C GLU A 106 30.20 28.55 5.64
N GLU A 107 28.98 28.36 6.15
CA GLU A 107 28.38 27.02 6.23
C GLU A 107 27.92 26.50 4.87
N LEU A 108 27.48 27.40 3.97
CA LEU A 108 27.00 27.01 2.64
C LEU A 108 28.11 26.42 1.76
N VAL A 109 29.35 26.90 1.92
CA VAL A 109 30.51 26.44 1.15
C VAL A 109 31.00 25.07 1.62
N LYS A 110 30.86 24.75 2.92
CA LYS A 110 31.25 23.44 3.48
C LYS A 110 30.28 22.31 3.10
N LEU A 111 29.05 22.63 2.72
CA LEU A 111 28.06 21.66 2.23
C LEU A 111 28.28 21.22 0.77
N GLY A 112 29.18 21.87 0.03
CA GLY A 112 29.47 21.57 -1.37
C GLY A 112 30.43 20.40 -1.61
N LYS A 113 31.11 19.88 -0.59
CA LYS A 113 32.19 18.88 -0.75
C LYS A 113 31.91 17.64 0.10
N GLY A 114 31.11 16.71 -0.42
CA GLY A 114 30.94 15.38 0.18
C GLY A 114 29.83 14.56 -0.49
N LYS A 115 30.14 13.31 -0.83
CA LYS A 115 29.26 12.35 -1.52
C LYS A 115 27.96 12.12 -0.71
N LYS A 116 26.81 12.18 -1.38
CA LYS A 116 25.45 12.04 -0.79
C LYS A 116 25.30 10.71 -0.04
N PRO A 117 24.76 10.75 1.18
CA PRO A 117 23.38 10.29 1.39
C PRO A 117 22.61 11.20 2.36
N GLN A 118 21.28 11.28 2.19
CA GLN A 118 20.36 12.13 2.96
C GLN A 118 20.64 13.65 2.92
N LYS A 119 20.24 14.31 1.82
CA LYS A 119 19.82 15.71 1.89
C LYS A 119 18.47 15.73 2.63
N THR A 120 18.58 15.71 3.95
CA THR A 120 17.53 15.47 4.94
C THR A 120 16.40 16.48 4.82
N ILE A 121 15.19 16.06 5.19
CA ILE A 121 14.02 16.94 5.40
C ILE A 121 14.44 18.23 6.13
N TYR A 122 15.37 18.14 7.09
CA TYR A 122 15.97 19.27 7.78
C TYR A 122 16.58 20.33 6.86
N ALA A 123 17.39 19.96 5.86
CA ALA A 123 17.97 20.93 4.94
C ALA A 123 16.89 21.64 4.10
N ARG A 124 15.83 20.93 3.72
CA ARG A 124 14.69 21.52 3.02
C ARG A 124 13.86 22.43 3.93
N LEU A 125 13.65 22.03 5.18
CA LEU A 125 12.98 22.85 6.19
C LEU A 125 13.80 24.11 6.49
N LEU A 126 15.12 23.99 6.62
CA LEU A 126 16.03 25.11 6.84
C LEU A 126 15.99 26.09 5.66
N ALA A 127 16.00 25.57 4.42
CA ALA A 127 15.87 26.39 3.23
C ALA A 127 14.51 27.13 3.16
N LYS A 128 13.42 26.44 3.52
CA LYS A 128 12.09 27.06 3.62
C LYS A 128 12.04 28.13 4.72
N ALA A 129 12.60 27.82 5.89
CA ALA A 129 12.66 28.75 7.01
C ALA A 129 13.52 29.97 6.68
N SER A 130 14.68 29.79 6.02
CA SER A 130 15.52 30.90 5.56
C SER A 130 14.84 31.74 4.49
N HIS A 131 14.06 31.11 3.59
CA HIS A 131 13.28 31.82 2.58
C HIS A 131 12.16 32.66 3.22
N ALA A 132 11.37 32.06 4.11
CA ALA A 132 10.32 32.74 4.86
C ALA A 132 10.89 33.89 5.72
N LEU A 133 12.05 33.68 6.36
CA LEU A 133 12.76 34.73 7.10
C LEU A 133 13.27 35.84 6.18
N ALA A 134 13.84 35.51 5.02
CA ALA A 134 14.29 36.53 4.07
C ALA A 134 13.12 37.35 3.49
N GLU A 135 11.97 36.71 3.25
CA GLU A 135 10.74 37.40 2.83
C GLU A 135 10.12 38.23 3.96
N GLY A 136 10.26 37.80 5.22
CA GLY A 136 9.69 38.45 6.41
C GLY A 136 10.58 39.49 7.09
N GLN A 137 11.91 39.45 6.93
CA GLN A 137 12.84 40.30 7.70
C GLN A 137 12.65 41.80 7.49
N ASN A 138 12.09 42.22 6.35
CA ASN A 138 11.81 43.63 6.04
C ASN A 138 10.31 43.94 5.93
N LYS A 139 9.44 42.96 6.16
CA LYS A 139 7.99 43.16 6.13
C LYS A 139 7.49 43.11 7.57
N PRO A 140 6.94 44.20 8.12
CA PRO A 140 6.23 44.08 9.38
C PRO A 140 5.17 43.00 9.23
N GLU A 141 5.04 42.16 10.26
CA GLU A 141 3.95 41.18 10.33
C GLU A 141 2.64 41.90 10.01
N PRO A 142 1.81 41.36 9.10
CA PRO A 142 0.54 41.98 8.78
C PRO A 142 -0.22 42.22 10.08
N LYS A 143 -0.63 43.48 10.33
CA LYS A 143 -1.28 43.85 11.60
C LYS A 143 -2.58 43.09 11.83
N ASP A 144 -3.11 42.51 10.77
CA ASP A 144 -4.30 41.70 10.64
C ASP A 144 -4.05 40.18 10.72
N LEU A 145 -2.80 39.70 10.80
CA LEU A 145 -2.50 38.26 10.79
C LEU A 145 -3.14 37.50 11.97
N TRP A 146 -3.17 38.13 13.14
CA TRP A 146 -3.75 37.60 14.37
C TRP A 146 -5.04 38.31 14.78
N VAL A 147 -5.55 39.20 13.92
CA VAL A 147 -6.83 39.85 14.18
C VAL A 147 -7.90 38.83 13.86
N ASP A 148 -8.76 38.54 14.84
CA ASP A 148 -9.96 37.78 14.61
C ASP A 148 -10.76 38.50 13.51
N HIS A 149 -10.93 37.84 12.37
CA HIS A 149 -11.72 38.42 11.31
C HIS A 149 -13.17 38.53 11.79
N ASP A 150 -13.67 39.77 11.93
CA ASP A 150 -15.02 40.09 12.41
C ASP A 150 -16.14 39.35 11.63
N ASN A 151 -15.81 38.84 10.44
CA ASN A 151 -16.70 38.14 9.54
C ASN A 151 -16.41 36.64 9.43
N ALA A 152 -15.87 35.99 10.46
CA ALA A 152 -15.71 34.52 10.45
C ALA A 152 -17.04 33.79 10.13
N SER A 153 -18.17 34.40 10.49
CA SER A 153 -19.52 33.94 10.13
C SER A 153 -19.83 33.98 8.62
N SER A 154 -19.11 34.80 7.84
CA SER A 154 -19.23 34.86 6.37
C SER A 154 -18.29 33.91 5.64
N TRP A 155 -17.41 33.20 6.37
CA TRP A 155 -16.48 32.26 5.77
C TRP A 155 -17.24 31.02 5.33
N LYS A 156 -17.04 30.65 4.07
CA LYS A 156 -17.56 29.40 3.53
C LYS A 156 -16.42 28.39 3.42
N PRO A 157 -16.64 27.12 3.78
CA PRO A 157 -15.70 26.05 3.49
C PRO A 157 -15.33 26.07 2.00
N CYS A 158 -14.03 25.96 1.68
CA CYS A 158 -13.58 25.87 0.28
C CYS A 158 -14.22 24.70 -0.46
N ALA A 159 -14.56 23.63 0.27
CA ALA A 159 -15.28 22.45 -0.23
C ALA A 159 -16.67 22.77 -0.81
N ASP A 160 -17.31 23.85 -0.34
CA ASP A 160 -18.63 24.27 -0.82
C ASP A 160 -18.55 25.04 -2.14
N GLN A 161 -17.35 25.49 -2.51
CA GLN A 161 -17.12 26.33 -3.68
C GLN A 161 -16.89 25.46 -4.94
N ARG A 162 -17.98 24.93 -5.48
CA ARG A 162 -17.97 24.06 -6.67
C ARG A 162 -17.93 24.84 -7.99
N ASP A 163 -16.86 25.61 -8.21
CA ASP A 163 -16.68 26.45 -9.41
C ASP A 163 -16.15 25.66 -10.63
N TRP A 164 -16.49 24.37 -10.74
CA TRP A 164 -15.91 23.45 -11.71
C TRP A 164 -16.95 22.62 -12.46
N GLU A 165 -16.57 22.20 -13.67
CA GLU A 165 -17.37 21.27 -14.46
C GLU A 165 -17.38 19.87 -13.82
N PRO A 166 -18.54 19.19 -13.79
CA PRO A 166 -18.63 17.81 -13.36
C PRO A 166 -17.75 16.87 -14.19
N SER A 167 -17.07 15.95 -13.52
CA SER A 167 -16.30 14.89 -14.17
C SER A 167 -17.25 13.83 -14.74
N GLU A 168 -17.42 13.78 -16.07
CA GLU A 168 -18.26 12.78 -16.75
C GLU A 168 -17.75 11.32 -16.58
N GLY A 169 -16.47 11.16 -16.23
CA GLY A 169 -15.88 9.85 -15.91
C GLY A 169 -15.50 9.03 -17.15
N ASN A 170 -15.03 9.69 -18.21
CA ASN A 170 -14.82 9.09 -19.54
C ASN A 170 -13.55 8.23 -19.64
N ASN A 171 -12.62 8.37 -18.69
CA ASN A 171 -11.31 7.70 -18.72
C ASN A 171 -11.28 6.31 -18.06
N GLY A 172 -12.44 5.67 -17.87
CA GLY A 172 -12.52 4.30 -17.33
C GLY A 172 -12.90 4.26 -15.85
N TYR A 173 -12.57 3.16 -15.18
CA TYR A 173 -13.01 2.83 -13.82
C TYR A 173 -11.83 2.67 -12.87
N ILE A 174 -11.91 3.31 -11.70
CA ILE A 174 -10.93 3.12 -10.63
C ILE A 174 -11.61 2.32 -9.52
N MET A 175 -11.02 1.18 -9.20
CA MET A 175 -11.36 0.38 -8.02
C MET A 175 -10.32 0.63 -6.95
N VAL A 176 -10.75 0.69 -5.69
CA VAL A 176 -9.86 0.91 -4.54
C VAL A 176 -10.21 -0.06 -3.44
N THR A 177 -9.21 -0.76 -2.93
CA THR A 177 -9.31 -1.52 -1.68
C THR A 177 -8.42 -0.84 -0.64
N ALA A 178 -9.04 -0.13 0.31
CA ALA A 178 -8.36 0.67 1.31
C ALA A 178 -7.77 -0.20 2.43
N ASN A 179 -6.49 -0.01 2.75
CA ASN A 179 -5.80 -0.71 3.83
C ASN A 179 -5.69 0.17 5.09
N GLY A 180 -5.45 -0.49 6.22
CA GLY A 180 -5.24 0.13 7.53
C GLY A 180 -6.46 0.06 8.43
N GLY A 181 -6.38 0.76 9.57
CA GLY A 181 -7.54 0.97 10.44
C GLY A 181 -8.51 2.02 9.86
N ILE A 182 -9.70 2.16 10.45
CA ILE A 182 -10.77 3.03 9.93
C ILE A 182 -10.32 4.48 9.65
N ASN A 183 -9.48 5.04 10.52
CA ASN A 183 -8.94 6.39 10.37
C ASN A 183 -8.00 6.52 9.15
N GLN A 184 -7.26 5.46 8.83
CA GLN A 184 -6.37 5.40 7.66
C GLN A 184 -7.18 5.15 6.39
N GLN A 185 -8.19 4.28 6.46
CA GLN A 185 -9.09 4.00 5.34
C GLN A 185 -9.85 5.27 4.90
N ARG A 186 -10.29 6.12 5.84
CA ARG A 186 -10.89 7.44 5.51
C ARG A 186 -9.98 8.28 4.61
N VAL A 187 -8.69 8.36 4.96
CA VAL A 187 -7.70 9.12 4.15
C VAL A 187 -7.51 8.47 2.78
N ALA A 188 -7.48 7.13 2.71
CA ALA A 188 -7.38 6.41 1.44
C ALA A 188 -8.59 6.68 0.53
N ILE A 189 -9.81 6.71 1.08
CA ILE A 189 -11.05 7.01 0.36
C ILE A 189 -11.03 8.46 -0.16
N CYS A 190 -10.64 9.43 0.66
CA CYS A 190 -10.51 10.83 0.22
C CYS A 190 -9.50 10.96 -0.95
N ASN A 191 -8.32 10.32 -0.82
CA ASN A 191 -7.32 10.31 -1.88
C ASN A 191 -7.85 9.62 -3.16
N ALA A 192 -8.64 8.56 -3.03
CA ALA A 192 -9.24 7.86 -4.16
C ALA A 192 -10.21 8.77 -4.94
N VAL A 193 -11.07 9.51 -4.24
CA VAL A 193 -11.97 10.52 -4.83
C VAL A 193 -11.18 11.58 -5.58
N ALA A 194 -10.13 12.14 -4.95
CA ALA A 194 -9.26 13.13 -5.57
C ALA A 194 -8.53 12.59 -6.81
N VAL A 195 -8.02 11.36 -6.76
CA VAL A 195 -7.35 10.71 -7.91
C VAL A 195 -8.34 10.43 -9.03
N ALA A 196 -9.54 9.95 -8.73
CA ALA A 196 -10.57 9.69 -9.75
C ALA A 196 -10.95 10.97 -10.50
N ARG A 197 -11.15 12.06 -9.76
CA ARG A 197 -11.37 13.38 -10.35
C ARG A 197 -10.17 13.89 -11.14
N LEU A 198 -8.96 13.77 -10.60
CA LEU A 198 -7.72 14.19 -11.27
C LEU A 198 -7.55 13.52 -12.64
N LEU A 199 -8.01 12.27 -12.76
CA LEU A 199 -7.92 11.46 -13.97
C LEU A 199 -9.21 11.47 -14.80
N ASN A 200 -10.26 12.21 -14.41
CA ASN A 200 -11.59 12.19 -15.03
C ASN A 200 -12.11 10.74 -15.24
N ALA A 201 -11.97 9.92 -14.21
CA ALA A 201 -12.36 8.52 -14.19
C ALA A 201 -13.55 8.30 -13.27
N THR A 202 -14.30 7.23 -13.52
CA THR A 202 -15.41 6.80 -12.66
C THR A 202 -14.85 6.02 -11.46
N LEU A 203 -15.22 6.42 -10.24
CA LEU A 203 -14.86 5.69 -9.03
C LEU A 203 -15.87 4.57 -8.78
N VAL A 204 -15.41 3.34 -8.62
CA VAL A 204 -16.24 2.27 -8.05
C VAL A 204 -16.22 2.40 -6.54
N LEU A 205 -17.35 2.12 -5.87
CA LEU A 205 -17.44 2.20 -4.40
C LEU A 205 -16.21 1.51 -3.75
N PRO A 206 -15.49 2.20 -2.85
CA PRO A 206 -14.29 1.66 -2.25
C PRO A 206 -14.56 0.38 -1.45
N GLY A 207 -13.70 -0.62 -1.59
CA GLY A 207 -13.66 -1.76 -0.69
C GLY A 207 -12.80 -1.47 0.54
N LEU A 208 -13.12 -2.12 1.66
CA LEU A 208 -12.31 -2.08 2.88
C LEU A 208 -11.54 -3.38 3.01
N MET A 209 -10.23 -3.30 3.20
CA MET A 209 -9.39 -4.49 3.33
C MET A 209 -9.54 -5.07 4.74
N TYR A 210 -9.69 -6.38 4.84
CA TYR A 210 -9.70 -7.07 6.13
C TYR A 210 -8.39 -6.83 6.88
N SER A 211 -8.50 -6.47 8.16
CA SER A 211 -7.35 -6.31 9.04
C SER A 211 -7.31 -7.41 10.09
N SER A 212 -6.20 -8.14 10.17
CA SER A 212 -5.98 -9.15 11.23
C SER A 212 -5.88 -8.54 12.63
N VAL A 213 -5.51 -7.26 12.73
CA VAL A 213 -5.36 -6.53 14.00
C VAL A 213 -6.73 -6.20 14.58
N TRP A 214 -7.63 -5.64 13.75
CA TRP A 214 -8.96 -5.20 14.17
C TRP A 214 -10.03 -6.30 14.02
N ARG A 215 -9.73 -7.37 13.26
CA ARG A 215 -10.64 -8.46 12.89
C ARG A 215 -11.97 -7.95 12.30
N ASP A 216 -11.90 -6.84 11.61
CA ASP A 216 -13.06 -6.19 11.02
C ASP A 216 -13.28 -6.70 9.60
N ALA A 217 -14.44 -7.31 9.38
CA ALA A 217 -14.91 -7.80 8.09
C ALA A 217 -16.02 -6.93 7.50
N SER A 218 -16.22 -5.72 8.06
CA SER A 218 -17.20 -4.76 7.57
C SER A 218 -16.86 -4.31 6.15
N HIS A 219 -17.88 -4.29 5.30
CA HIS A 219 -17.82 -3.71 3.97
C HIS A 219 -18.16 -2.21 4.04
N PHE A 220 -17.94 -1.49 2.96
CA PHE A 220 -18.17 -0.05 2.91
C PHE A 220 -19.59 0.34 3.33
N GLY A 221 -20.62 -0.33 2.80
CA GLY A 221 -22.02 -0.09 3.16
C GLY A 221 -22.41 -0.45 4.59
N ASN A 222 -21.57 -1.17 5.35
CA ASN A 222 -21.81 -1.42 6.77
C ASN A 222 -21.40 -0.21 7.64
N ILE A 223 -20.52 0.64 7.15
CA ILE A 223 -19.96 1.80 7.88
C ILE A 223 -20.47 3.12 7.32
N TYR A 224 -20.54 3.22 5.98
CA TYR A 224 -20.91 4.44 5.26
C TYR A 224 -22.25 4.27 4.55
N GLN A 225 -23.04 5.35 4.52
CA GLN A 225 -24.26 5.40 3.72
C GLN A 225 -23.89 5.59 2.24
N GLU A 226 -23.93 4.50 1.47
CA GLU A 226 -23.52 4.48 0.06
C GLU A 226 -24.26 5.51 -0.79
N ASP A 227 -25.59 5.59 -0.67
CA ASP A 227 -26.38 6.48 -1.50
C ASP A 227 -26.12 7.96 -1.15
N HIS A 228 -25.89 8.26 0.14
CA HIS A 228 -25.49 9.60 0.55
C HIS A 228 -24.11 9.96 -0.01
N PHE A 229 -23.14 9.04 0.07
CA PHE A 229 -21.80 9.22 -0.48
C PHE A 229 -21.82 9.50 -1.99
N ILE A 230 -22.59 8.71 -2.75
CA ILE A 230 -22.73 8.87 -4.20
C ILE A 230 -23.40 10.20 -4.54
N ASN A 231 -24.49 10.55 -3.85
CA ASN A 231 -25.25 11.77 -4.14
C ASN A 231 -24.47 13.04 -3.76
N TYR A 232 -23.76 13.03 -2.64
CA TYR A 232 -22.97 14.17 -2.16
C TYR A 232 -21.80 14.51 -3.10
N LEU A 233 -21.12 13.48 -3.64
CA LEU A 233 -19.98 13.63 -4.55
C LEU A 233 -20.36 13.69 -6.03
N ARG A 234 -21.65 13.54 -6.37
CA ARG A 234 -22.14 13.54 -7.76
C ARG A 234 -21.66 14.73 -8.61
N PRO A 235 -21.61 15.97 -8.09
CA PRO A 235 -21.09 17.11 -8.86
C PRO A 235 -19.56 17.06 -9.06
N ASP A 236 -18.85 16.22 -8.32
CA ASP A 236 -17.39 16.23 -8.26
C ASP A 236 -16.76 15.07 -9.04
N VAL A 237 -17.31 13.88 -8.87
CA VAL A 237 -16.84 12.65 -9.51
C VAL A 237 -18.00 11.70 -9.72
N ARG A 238 -17.97 10.97 -10.85
CA ARG A 238 -18.93 9.90 -11.09
C ARG A 238 -18.59 8.69 -10.23
N ILE A 239 -19.54 8.24 -9.41
CA ILE A 239 -19.38 7.06 -8.56
C ILE A 239 -20.41 5.99 -8.96
N VAL A 240 -19.97 4.74 -9.06
CA VAL A 240 -20.82 3.57 -9.33
C VAL A 240 -20.66 2.54 -8.23
N LYS A 241 -21.73 1.79 -7.93
CA LYS A 241 -21.69 0.75 -6.87
C LYS A 241 -20.79 -0.42 -7.25
N GLU A 242 -20.87 -0.84 -8.51
CA GLU A 242 -20.11 -1.98 -9.02
C GLU A 242 -19.53 -1.68 -10.40
N LEU A 243 -18.48 -2.43 -10.73
CA LEU A 243 -17.88 -2.42 -12.05
C LEU A 243 -18.85 -3.02 -13.09
N PRO A 244 -18.90 -2.50 -14.33
CA PRO A 244 -19.70 -3.10 -15.40
C PRO A 244 -19.37 -4.59 -15.60
N LYS A 245 -20.40 -5.39 -15.92
CA LYS A 245 -20.30 -6.86 -16.02
C LYS A 245 -19.15 -7.33 -16.93
N GLN A 246 -18.90 -6.61 -18.02
CA GLN A 246 -17.86 -6.91 -19.00
C GLN A 246 -16.45 -6.81 -18.41
N LEU A 247 -16.23 -5.87 -17.48
CA LEU A 247 -14.95 -5.67 -16.82
C LEU A 247 -14.84 -6.52 -15.55
N LYS A 248 -15.97 -6.84 -14.90
CA LYS A 248 -16.02 -7.66 -13.68
C LYS A 248 -15.57 -9.10 -13.91
N SER A 249 -15.69 -9.61 -15.14
CA SER A 249 -15.25 -10.97 -15.52
C SER A 249 -13.78 -11.05 -15.93
N LEU A 250 -13.06 -9.93 -16.01
CA LEU A 250 -11.64 -9.91 -16.39
C LEU A 250 -10.75 -10.27 -15.21
N ASP A 251 -9.66 -10.97 -15.49
CA ASP A 251 -8.56 -11.13 -14.54
C ASP A 251 -7.70 -9.86 -14.57
N LEU A 252 -7.93 -8.98 -13.60
CA LEU A 252 -7.25 -7.68 -13.51
C LEU A 252 -5.74 -7.81 -13.28
N ASP A 253 -5.29 -8.88 -12.62
CA ASP A 253 -3.88 -9.11 -12.35
C ASP A 253 -3.18 -9.56 -13.64
N ALA A 254 -3.77 -10.52 -14.37
CA ALA A 254 -3.24 -11.01 -15.63
C ALA A 254 -3.08 -9.92 -16.72
N ILE A 255 -3.96 -8.91 -16.72
CA ILE A 255 -3.87 -7.78 -17.66
C ILE A 255 -3.02 -6.60 -17.16
N GLY A 256 -2.39 -6.73 -15.98
CA GLY A 256 -1.57 -5.67 -15.39
C GLY A 256 -2.36 -4.42 -14.96
N SER A 257 -3.62 -4.61 -14.55
CA SER A 257 -4.53 -3.55 -14.08
C SER A 257 -4.53 -3.43 -12.54
N VAL A 258 -3.85 -4.31 -11.83
CA VAL A 258 -3.68 -4.24 -10.38
C VAL A 258 -2.44 -3.41 -10.03
N VAL A 259 -2.61 -2.43 -9.15
CA VAL A 259 -1.53 -1.58 -8.64
C VAL A 259 -1.54 -1.66 -7.12
N SER A 260 -0.47 -2.19 -6.56
CA SER A 260 -0.32 -2.36 -5.12
C SER A 260 0.20 -1.09 -4.44
N ASP A 261 0.15 -1.07 -3.11
CA ASP A 261 0.71 0.01 -2.31
C ASP A 261 2.23 0.21 -2.54
N ALA A 262 2.95 -0.84 -2.96
CA ALA A 262 4.38 -0.80 -3.17
C ALA A 262 4.75 -0.10 -4.47
N ASP A 263 3.85 -0.13 -5.46
CA ASP A 263 4.04 0.46 -6.79
C ASP A 263 3.87 1.98 -6.78
N ILE A 264 3.17 2.52 -5.77
CA ILE A 264 2.91 3.95 -5.63
C ILE A 264 3.84 4.54 -4.58
N VAL A 265 4.69 5.46 -5.01
CA VAL A 265 5.55 6.22 -4.08
C VAL A 265 4.72 6.94 -3.01
N LYS A 266 5.23 7.00 -1.78
CA LYS A 266 4.58 7.79 -0.71
C LYS A 266 4.51 9.25 -1.13
N GLU A 267 3.37 9.89 -0.86
CA GLU A 267 3.09 11.26 -1.32
C GLU A 267 3.38 11.43 -2.82
N ALA A 268 2.78 10.56 -3.65
CA ALA A 268 2.87 10.66 -5.10
C ALA A 268 2.20 11.94 -5.58
N LYS A 269 2.94 12.72 -6.37
CA LYS A 269 2.41 13.94 -6.99
C LYS A 269 1.34 13.60 -8.04
N PRO A 270 0.42 14.53 -8.37
CA PRO A 270 -0.55 14.33 -9.44
C PRO A 270 0.05 13.89 -10.78
N GLY A 271 1.26 14.35 -11.11
CA GLY A 271 1.98 13.95 -12.31
C GLY A 271 2.32 12.45 -12.37
N PHE A 272 2.50 11.78 -11.22
CA PHE A 272 2.69 10.32 -11.16
C PHE A 272 1.47 9.60 -11.70
N TYR A 273 0.28 9.95 -11.21
CA TYR A 273 -0.98 9.34 -11.65
C TYR A 273 -1.24 9.55 -13.13
N LYS A 274 -1.00 10.77 -13.64
CA LYS A 274 -1.12 11.04 -15.08
C LYS A 274 -0.12 10.26 -15.93
N LYS A 275 1.09 10.04 -15.43
CA LYS A 275 2.17 9.37 -16.19
C LYS A 275 2.07 7.85 -16.18
N TYR A 276 1.66 7.25 -15.06
CA TYR A 276 1.74 5.80 -14.85
C TYR A 276 0.36 5.13 -14.76
N ILE A 277 -0.64 5.80 -14.18
CA ILE A 277 -1.97 5.20 -13.97
C ILE A 277 -2.90 5.48 -15.15
N LEU A 278 -2.89 6.71 -15.66
CA LEU A 278 -3.75 7.09 -16.78
C LEU A 278 -3.55 6.22 -18.04
N PRO A 279 -2.32 5.82 -18.43
CA PRO A 279 -2.14 4.89 -19.55
C PRO A 279 -2.76 3.52 -19.31
N ILE A 280 -2.68 2.98 -18.09
CA ILE A 280 -3.31 1.70 -17.71
C ILE A 280 -4.82 1.82 -17.84
N LEU A 281 -5.40 2.93 -17.36
CA LEU A 281 -6.82 3.23 -17.51
C LEU A 281 -7.27 3.34 -18.96
N HIS A 282 -6.48 3.95 -19.83
CA HIS A 282 -6.82 4.03 -21.25
C HIS A 282 -6.76 2.67 -21.94
N LEU A 283 -5.77 1.84 -21.59
CA LEU A 283 -5.57 0.51 -22.18
C LEU A 283 -6.60 -0.51 -21.70
N ASN A 284 -6.74 -0.66 -20.38
CA ASN A 284 -7.52 -1.71 -19.75
C ASN A 284 -8.92 -1.26 -19.34
N ARG A 285 -9.23 0.04 -19.43
CA ARG A 285 -10.50 0.68 -18.99
C ARG A 285 -10.79 0.58 -17.49
N VAL A 286 -9.98 -0.16 -16.74
CA VAL A 286 -10.06 -0.30 -15.30
C VAL A 286 -8.66 -0.33 -14.70
N VAL A 287 -8.53 0.15 -13.46
CA VAL A 287 -7.36 -0.04 -12.60
C VAL A 287 -7.84 -0.34 -11.18
N HIS A 288 -7.21 -1.30 -10.51
CA HIS A 288 -7.51 -1.67 -9.13
C HIS A 288 -6.33 -1.35 -8.22
N PHE A 289 -6.52 -0.37 -7.35
CA PHE A 289 -5.57 -0.06 -6.29
C PHE A 289 -5.79 -0.98 -5.09
N VAL A 290 -4.88 -1.94 -4.91
CA VAL A 290 -4.93 -2.89 -3.80
C VAL A 290 -4.08 -2.39 -2.64
N GLY A 291 -4.70 -2.32 -1.47
CA GLY A 291 -4.06 -1.84 -0.26
C GLY A 291 -3.78 -0.33 -0.27
N PHE A 292 -4.61 0.43 -0.99
CA PHE A 292 -4.42 1.87 -1.14
C PHE A 292 -4.52 2.58 0.21
N GLY A 293 -3.65 3.59 0.40
CA GLY A 293 -3.52 4.32 1.65
C GLY A 293 -3.32 5.81 1.41
N ASN A 294 -2.53 6.46 2.26
CA ASN A 294 -2.14 7.85 2.03
C ASN A 294 -1.05 7.97 0.95
N ARG A 295 -1.45 7.87 -0.33
CA ARG A 295 -0.53 7.82 -1.47
C ARG A 295 -0.56 9.06 -2.37
N LEU A 296 -1.54 9.96 -2.23
CA LEU A 296 -1.56 11.24 -2.94
C LEU A 296 -0.83 12.32 -2.12
N ALA A 297 0.04 13.10 -2.77
CA ALA A 297 0.73 14.23 -2.14
C ALA A 297 -0.24 15.37 -1.84
N SER A 298 -0.16 15.98 -0.65
CA SER A 298 -0.95 17.17 -0.32
C SER A 298 -0.55 18.42 -1.12
N ASP A 299 0.70 18.49 -1.60
CA ASP A 299 1.24 19.64 -2.33
C ASP A 299 2.28 19.18 -3.39
N PRO A 300 2.18 19.61 -4.67
CA PRO A 300 1.13 20.44 -5.25
C PRO A 300 -0.06 19.63 -5.77
N ILE A 301 -1.27 19.97 -5.31
CA ILE A 301 -2.54 19.54 -5.91
C ILE A 301 -3.16 20.74 -6.63
N PRO A 302 -3.62 20.62 -7.89
CA PRO A 302 -4.34 21.69 -8.57
C PRO A 302 -5.59 22.11 -7.78
N PHE A 303 -5.88 23.41 -7.71
CA PHE A 303 -7.01 23.97 -6.97
C PHE A 303 -8.34 23.25 -7.26
N LYS A 304 -8.60 22.93 -8.54
CA LYS A 304 -9.81 22.22 -8.98
C LYS A 304 -9.97 20.81 -8.40
N VAL A 305 -8.94 20.21 -7.83
CA VAL A 305 -8.98 18.85 -7.24
C VAL A 305 -9.00 18.91 -5.70
N GLN A 306 -8.71 20.08 -5.12
CA GLN A 306 -8.82 20.30 -3.67
C GLN A 306 -10.30 20.48 -3.34
N MET A 307 -10.88 19.47 -2.70
CA MET A 307 -12.28 19.40 -2.29
C MET A 307 -12.35 19.07 -0.81
#